data_AF-A0A944ZB78-F1
#
_entry.id   AF-A0A944ZB78-F1
#
_cell.length_a   1.000
_cell.length_b   1.000
_cell.length_c   1.000
_cell.angle_alpha   90.00
_cell.angle_beta   90.00
_cell.angle_gamma   90.00
#
_symmetry.space_group_name_H-M   'P 1'
#
loop_
_entity.id
_entity.type
_entity.pdbx_description
1 polymer ?
#
loop_
_entity_poly.entity_id
_entity_poly.type
_entity_poly.pdbx_seq_one_letter_code
_entity_poly.pdbx_strand_id
1 'polypeptide(L)'
;MSDVCAFIRVTGDLVGWVSYELRKKDALRVVGAMISERVFELDELGHSALGEVANMITGNAAAALETAGYTCDLKPPDFLTGVGIESPSSPAPVQIRTDFRSKVGVLAVRISLGEPVGTMLAA
;
A
#
# COMPACT_ATOMS: atom_id res chain seq x y z
N MET A 1 -9.25 -14.21 -4.07
CA MET A 1 -9.28 -12.74 -4.27
C MET A 1 -9.01 -12.08 -2.93
N SER A 2 -8.35 -10.93 -2.95
CA SER A 2 -8.20 -10.06 -1.79
C SER A 2 -9.49 -9.27 -1.60
N ASP A 3 -9.84 -8.99 -0.36
CA ASP A 3 -11.09 -8.32 0.04
C ASP A 3 -10.84 -7.22 1.09
N VAL A 4 -9.58 -6.99 1.45
CA VAL A 4 -9.09 -5.86 2.23
C VAL A 4 -7.89 -5.28 1.49
N CYS A 5 -7.89 -3.98 1.25
CA CYS A 5 -6.77 -3.30 0.62
C CYS A 5 -6.53 -1.94 1.27
N ALA A 6 -5.30 -1.69 1.69
CA ALA A 6 -4.83 -0.35 2.05
C ALA A 6 -4.03 0.22 0.88
N PHE A 7 -4.26 1.49 0.53
CA PHE A 7 -3.51 2.20 -0.51
C PHE A 7 -2.83 3.43 0.05
N ILE A 8 -1.58 3.64 -0.34
CA ILE A 8 -0.87 4.89 -0.13
C ILE A 8 -0.74 5.58 -1.48
N ARG A 9 -1.26 6.80 -1.59
CA ARG A 9 -1.02 7.65 -2.76
C ARG A 9 0.35 8.30 -2.63
N VAL A 10 1.09 8.28 -3.72
CA VAL A 10 2.42 8.88 -3.84
C VAL A 10 2.35 10.01 -4.85
N THR A 11 2.93 11.15 -4.51
CA THR A 11 3.05 12.35 -5.36
C THR A 11 4.47 12.91 -5.30
N GLY A 12 4.82 13.84 -6.19
CA GLY A 12 6.16 14.43 -6.28
C GLY A 12 6.81 14.05 -7.61
N ASP A 13 8.08 13.64 -7.56
CA ASP A 13 8.82 13.20 -8.74
C ASP A 13 8.27 11.89 -9.32
N LEU A 14 7.66 11.06 -8.45
CA LEU A 14 6.87 9.89 -8.83
C LEU A 14 5.42 10.09 -8.41
N VAL A 15 4.51 9.64 -9.27
CA VAL A 15 3.06 9.74 -9.05
C VAL A 15 2.41 8.38 -9.22
N GLY A 16 1.48 8.07 -8.32
CA GLY A 16 0.63 6.89 -8.41
C GLY A 16 0.25 6.36 -7.03
N TRP A 17 0.35 5.04 -6.85
CA TRP A 17 -0.04 4.40 -5.60
C TRP A 17 0.70 3.09 -5.34
N VAL A 18 0.75 2.76 -4.05
CA VAL A 18 1.17 1.45 -3.54
C VAL A 18 -0.02 0.83 -2.82
N SER A 19 -0.27 -0.47 -3.05
CA SER A 19 -1.37 -1.21 -2.43
C SER A 19 -0.88 -2.39 -1.60
N TYR A 20 -1.62 -2.65 -0.52
CA TYR A 20 -1.39 -3.73 0.43
C TYR A 20 -2.66 -4.57 0.50
N GLU A 21 -2.67 -5.65 -0.25
CA GLU A 21 -3.83 -6.49 -0.52
C GLU A 21 -3.79 -7.75 0.35
N LEU A 22 -4.82 -7.94 1.17
CA LEU A 22 -4.97 -9.07 2.07
C LEU A 22 -6.33 -9.73 1.89
N ARG A 23 -6.40 -11.02 2.25
CA ARG A 23 -7.70 -11.62 2.55
C ARG A 23 -8.14 -11.16 3.93
N LYS A 24 -9.44 -10.95 4.17
CA LYS A 24 -9.97 -10.52 5.48
C LYS A 24 -9.46 -11.38 6.63
N LYS A 25 -9.47 -12.71 6.47
CA LYS A 25 -8.94 -13.64 7.49
C LYS A 25 -7.45 -13.45 7.80
N ASP A 26 -6.67 -13.02 6.81
CA ASP A 26 -5.22 -12.84 6.96
C ASP A 26 -4.94 -11.44 7.53
N ALA A 27 -5.70 -10.43 7.12
CA ALA A 27 -5.70 -9.11 7.74
C ALA A 27 -6.01 -9.16 9.25
N LEU A 28 -7.05 -9.90 9.66
CA LEU A 28 -7.38 -10.10 11.07
C LEU A 28 -6.23 -10.75 11.87
N ARG A 29 -5.51 -11.70 11.26
CA ARG A 29 -4.34 -12.35 11.88
C ARG A 29 -3.15 -11.42 11.98
N VAL A 30 -2.93 -10.58 10.96
CA VAL A 30 -1.87 -9.55 10.97
C VAL A 30 -2.15 -8.54 12.09
N VAL A 31 -3.34 -7.95 12.12
CA VAL A 31 -3.73 -7.01 13.18
C VAL A 31 -3.61 -7.66 14.55
N GLY A 32 -4.14 -8.87 14.72
CA GLY A 32 -4.04 -9.57 15.99
C GLY A 32 -2.61 -9.86 16.45
N ALA A 33 -1.69 -10.12 15.52
CA ALA A 33 -0.27 -10.24 15.83
C ALA A 33 0.36 -8.90 16.22
N MET A 34 -0.08 -7.77 15.63
CA MET A 34 0.44 -6.44 15.98
C MET A 34 0.00 -5.99 17.37
N ILE A 35 -1.26 -6.24 17.73
CA ILE A 35 -1.82 -5.79 19.02
C ILE A 35 -1.74 -6.87 20.12
N SER A 36 -1.21 -8.05 19.79
CA SER A 36 -1.11 -9.21 20.69
C SER A 36 -2.45 -9.71 21.25
N GLU A 37 -3.53 -9.57 20.47
CA GLU A 37 -4.89 -10.00 20.84
C GLU A 37 -5.60 -10.66 19.66
N ARG A 38 -6.63 -11.48 19.92
CA ARG A 38 -7.44 -12.06 18.84
C ARG A 38 -8.45 -11.04 18.33
N VAL A 39 -8.41 -10.80 17.02
CA VAL A 39 -9.32 -9.86 16.33
C VAL A 39 -10.32 -10.62 15.47
N PHE A 40 -11.60 -10.25 15.58
CA PHE A 40 -12.70 -10.90 14.85
C PHE A 40 -13.27 -10.02 13.74
N GLU A 41 -13.04 -8.71 13.82
CA GLU A 41 -13.51 -7.72 12.86
C GLU A 41 -12.46 -6.65 12.57
N LEU A 42 -12.53 -6.07 11.38
CA LEU A 42 -11.71 -4.93 11.00
C LEU A 42 -12.50 -3.68 11.34
N ASP A 43 -12.39 -3.27 12.60
CA ASP A 43 -12.90 -2.00 13.10
C ASP A 43 -11.87 -0.88 12.90
N GLU A 44 -12.10 0.29 13.49
CA GLU A 44 -11.19 1.44 13.38
C GLU A 44 -9.76 1.10 13.83
N LEU A 45 -9.61 0.28 14.88
CA LEU A 45 -8.31 -0.12 15.41
C LEU A 45 -7.61 -1.08 14.44
N GLY A 46 -8.36 -2.02 13.84
CA GLY A 46 -7.82 -2.89 12.80
C GLY A 46 -7.37 -2.14 11.55
N HIS A 47 -8.14 -1.14 11.11
CA HIS A 47 -7.74 -0.27 10.01
C HIS A 47 -6.51 0.57 10.37
N SER A 48 -6.45 1.14 11.57
CA SER A 48 -5.29 1.90 12.04
C SER A 48 -4.01 1.05 12.05
N ALA A 49 -4.07 -0.19 12.56
CA ALA A 49 -2.94 -1.09 12.57
C ALA A 49 -2.44 -1.44 11.16
N LEU A 50 -3.35 -1.78 10.23
CA LEU A 50 -2.95 -2.02 8.83
C LEU A 50 -2.41 -0.76 8.15
N GLY A 51 -2.97 0.40 8.49
CA GLY A 51 -2.51 1.70 7.98
C GLY A 51 -1.09 2.00 8.44
N GLU A 52 -0.75 1.66 9.67
CA GLU A 52 0.61 1.80 10.20
C GLU A 52 1.60 0.91 9.44
N VAL A 53 1.24 -0.34 9.14
CA VAL A 53 2.07 -1.22 8.30
C VAL A 53 2.28 -0.61 6.91
N ALA A 54 1.22 -0.11 6.28
CA ALA A 54 1.29 0.51 4.95
C ALA A 54 2.17 1.77 4.95
N ASN A 55 2.01 2.63 5.95
CA ASN A 55 2.81 3.84 6.16
C ASN A 55 4.28 3.52 6.40
N MET A 56 4.59 2.57 7.27
CA MET A 56 5.97 2.20 7.58
C MET A 56 6.69 1.62 6.36
N ILE A 57 6.04 0.71 5.62
CA ILE A 57 6.64 0.13 4.41
C ILE A 57 6.85 1.20 3.35
N THR A 58 5.83 2.02 3.08
CA THR A 58 5.92 3.05 2.01
C THR A 58 6.87 4.18 2.41
N GLY A 59 6.87 4.60 3.67
CA GLY A 59 7.76 5.63 4.21
C GLY A 59 9.23 5.23 4.09
N ASN A 60 9.57 4.00 4.45
CA ASN A 60 10.93 3.49 4.29
C ASN A 60 11.32 3.40 2.80
N ALA A 61 10.40 3.00 1.93
CA ALA A 61 10.64 2.98 0.49
C ALA A 61 10.82 4.40 -0.10
N ALA A 62 10.03 5.38 0.36
CA ALA A 62 10.14 6.78 -0.05
C ALA A 62 11.49 7.40 0.38
N ALA A 63 11.95 7.11 1.60
CA ALA A 63 13.27 7.53 2.05
C ALA A 63 14.40 6.92 1.19
N ALA A 64 14.28 5.65 0.79
CA ALA A 64 15.24 5.03 -0.13
C ALA A 64 15.18 5.66 -1.53
N LEU A 65 14.00 6.01 -2.03
CA LEU A 65 13.83 6.72 -3.30
C LEU A 65 14.45 8.13 -3.25
N GLU A 66 14.34 8.83 -2.11
CA GLU A 66 14.97 10.13 -1.90
C GLU A 66 16.50 10.03 -2.01
N THR A 67 17.11 8.99 -1.43
CA THR A 67 18.56 8.74 -1.61
C THR A 67 18.96 8.43 -3.05
N ALA A 68 18.01 7.98 -3.87
CA ALA A 68 18.19 7.75 -5.30
C ALA A 68 17.83 8.98 -6.16
N GLY A 69 17.49 10.12 -5.56
CA GLY A 69 17.18 11.38 -6.24
C GLY A 69 15.71 11.60 -6.58
N TYR A 70 14.79 10.80 -6.03
CA TYR A 70 13.34 10.96 -6.22
C TYR A 70 12.66 11.43 -4.93
N THR A 71 12.17 12.66 -4.92
CA THR A 71 11.42 13.22 -3.79
C THR A 71 9.95 12.82 -3.90
N CYS A 72 9.44 12.12 -2.89
CA CYS A 72 8.08 11.60 -2.86
C CYS A 72 7.34 12.05 -1.60
N ASP A 73 6.11 12.54 -1.78
CA ASP A 73 5.16 12.82 -0.70
C ASP A 73 4.13 11.69 -0.59
N LEU A 74 3.81 11.29 0.65
CA LEU A 74 2.86 10.23 0.94
C LEU A 74 1.57 10.82 1.52
N LYS A 75 0.42 10.39 0.98
CA LYS A 75 -0.88 10.65 1.61
C LYS A 75 -1.23 9.56 2.62
N PRO A 76 -2.08 9.86 3.62
CA PRO A 76 -2.57 8.87 4.55
C PRO A 76 -3.19 7.65 3.83
N PRO A 77 -3.20 6.46 4.48
CA PRO A 77 -3.77 5.26 3.89
C PRO A 77 -5.28 5.40 3.65
N ASP A 78 -5.70 5.06 2.43
CA ASP A 78 -7.10 4.85 2.06
C ASP A 78 -7.42 3.35 2.10
N PHE A 79 -8.61 2.98 2.55
CA PHE A 79 -9.04 1.59 2.63
C PHE A 79 -10.15 1.26 1.65
N LEU A 80 -9.96 0.16 0.92
CA LEU A 80 -10.99 -0.47 0.12
C LEU A 80 -11.27 -1.85 0.71
N THR A 81 -12.53 -2.12 1.02
CA THR A 81 -12.99 -3.40 1.58
C THR A 81 -14.14 -3.94 0.76
N GLY A 82 -14.16 -5.25 0.51
CA GLY A 82 -15.21 -5.92 -0.26
C GLY A 82 -14.67 -6.84 -1.35
N VAL A 83 -15.55 -7.63 -1.96
CA VAL A 83 -15.18 -8.52 -3.06
C VAL A 83 -15.13 -7.71 -4.36
N GLY A 84 -14.07 -7.86 -5.14
CA GLY A 84 -13.94 -7.18 -6.44
C GLY A 84 -13.41 -5.75 -6.34
N ILE A 85 -12.53 -5.47 -5.37
CA ILE A 85 -11.83 -4.19 -5.27
C ILE A 85 -11.08 -3.92 -6.58
N GLU A 86 -11.57 -2.95 -7.34
CA GLU A 86 -10.87 -2.40 -8.48
C GLU A 86 -9.78 -1.45 -7.97
N SER A 87 -8.57 -1.63 -8.48
CA SER A 87 -7.49 -0.70 -8.20
C SER A 87 -7.76 0.65 -8.86
N PRO A 88 -7.48 1.79 -8.19
CA PRO A 88 -7.62 3.09 -8.81
C PRO A 88 -6.76 3.18 -10.07
N SER A 89 -7.21 3.97 -11.05
CA SER A 89 -6.41 4.27 -12.24
C SER A 89 -5.07 4.87 -11.82
N SER A 90 -4.01 4.52 -12.56
CA SER A 90 -2.66 5.03 -12.32
C SER A 90 -2.12 5.65 -13.61
N PRO A 91 -1.40 6.77 -13.53
CA PRO A 91 -0.63 7.27 -14.65
C PRO A 91 0.57 6.38 -14.99
N ALA A 92 0.97 5.47 -14.09
CA ALA A 92 2.12 4.59 -14.30
C ALA A 92 1.84 3.55 -15.42
N PRO A 93 2.74 3.41 -16.41
CA PRO A 93 2.56 2.48 -17.52
C PRO A 93 2.74 1.01 -17.12
N VAL A 94 3.42 0.76 -16.00
CA VAL A 94 3.75 -0.59 -15.51
C VAL A 94 3.29 -0.74 -14.07
N GLN A 95 2.75 -1.91 -13.75
CA GLN A 95 2.44 -2.32 -12.39
C GLN A 95 3.32 -3.50 -11.99
N ILE A 96 3.98 -3.38 -10.85
CA ILE A 96 4.74 -4.46 -10.23
C ILE A 96 3.90 -5.07 -9.13
N ARG A 97 3.79 -6.39 -9.09
CA ARG A 97 3.11 -7.12 -8.02
C ARG A 97 4.02 -8.18 -7.45
N THR A 98 4.05 -8.29 -6.13
CA THR A 98 4.73 -9.38 -5.42
C THR A 98 3.90 -9.86 -4.24
N ASP A 99 4.02 -11.14 -3.91
CA ASP A 99 3.30 -11.78 -2.82
C ASP A 99 4.28 -12.21 -1.71
N PHE A 100 4.07 -11.72 -0.49
CA PHE A 100 4.82 -12.08 0.70
C PHE A 100 4.03 -13.10 1.54
N ARG A 101 4.63 -14.28 1.75
CA ARG A 101 4.00 -15.37 2.52
C ARG A 101 4.61 -15.45 3.91
N SER A 102 3.74 -15.56 4.92
CA SER A 102 4.14 -15.67 6.32
C SER A 102 3.25 -16.64 7.09
N LYS A 103 3.54 -16.84 8.38
CA LYS A 103 2.69 -17.63 9.28
C LYS A 103 1.32 -16.99 9.53
N VAL A 104 1.21 -15.67 9.39
CA VAL A 104 -0.05 -14.93 9.65
C VAL A 104 -0.90 -14.75 8.39
N GLY A 105 -0.35 -15.02 7.21
CA GLY A 105 -1.09 -14.96 5.95
C GLY A 105 -0.23 -14.55 4.76
N VAL A 106 -0.89 -14.23 3.66
CA VAL A 106 -0.27 -13.75 2.43
C VAL A 106 -0.62 -12.28 2.22
N LEU A 107 0.38 -11.41 2.18
CA LEU A 107 0.27 -10.01 1.81
C LEU A 107 0.70 -9.85 0.36
N ALA A 108 -0.19 -9.40 -0.52
CA ALA A 108 0.19 -8.96 -1.85
C ALA A 108 0.48 -7.46 -1.84
N VAL A 109 1.64 -7.06 -2.35
CA VAL A 109 2.02 -5.66 -2.54
C VAL A 109 2.01 -5.35 -4.02
N ARG A 110 1.31 -4.29 -4.41
CA ARG A 110 1.32 -3.79 -5.78
C ARG A 110 1.83 -2.36 -5.81
N ILE A 111 2.70 -2.09 -6.76
CA ILE A 111 3.32 -0.79 -6.96
C ILE A 111 2.95 -0.32 -8.36
N SER A 112 2.41 0.89 -8.43
CA SER A 112 2.03 1.55 -9.67
C SER A 112 2.50 3.00 -9.57
N LEU A 113 3.79 3.21 -9.85
CA LEU A 113 4.45 4.51 -9.77
C LEU A 113 5.11 4.83 -11.11
N GLY A 114 4.96 6.07 -11.56
CA GLY A 114 5.61 6.58 -12.76
C GLY A 114 5.88 8.07 -12.65
N GLU A 115 6.79 8.58 -13.47
CA GLU A 115 7.04 10.01 -13.56
C GLU A 115 5.79 10.72 -14.12
N PRO A 116 5.43 11.91 -13.61
CA PRO A 116 4.32 12.67 -14.13
C PRO A 116 4.50 12.96 -15.63
N VAL A 117 3.45 12.72 -16.41
CA VAL A 117 3.43 13.04 -17.85
C VAL A 117 3.41 14.57 -18.00
N GLY A 118 4.59 15.19 -18.01
CA GLY A 118 4.74 16.65 -18.10
C GLY A 118 6.17 17.20 -17.96
N THR A 119 7.15 16.42 -17.50
CA THR A 119 8.51 16.94 -17.22
C THR A 119 9.50 16.82 -18.39
N MET A 120 9.03 16.47 -19.59
CA MET A 120 9.88 16.42 -20.79
C MET A 120 9.89 17.77 -21.54
N LEU A 121 10.28 18.87 -20.86
CA LEU A 121 10.50 20.19 -21.49
C LEU A 121 11.37 21.10 -20.58
N ALA A 122 12.59 20.66 -20.25
CA ALA A 122 13.65 21.55 -19.77
C ALA A 122 15.03 20.88 -19.89
N ALA A 123 15.52 20.74 -21.11
CA ALA A 123 16.95 20.64 -21.42
C ALA A 123 17.19 21.15 -22.84
#